data_AF-A0A8J7MZH5-F1
#
_entry.id   AF-A0A8J7MZH5-F1
#
_cell.length_a   1.000
_cell.length_b   1.000
_cell.length_c   1.000
_cell.angle_alpha   90.00
_cell.angle_beta   90.00
_cell.angle_gamma   90.00
#
_symmetry.space_group_name_H-M   'P 1'
#
loop_
_entity.id
_entity.type
_entity.pdbx_description
1 polymer ?
#
loop_
_entity_poly.entity_id
_entity_poly.type
_entity_poly.pdbx_seq_one_letter_code
_entity_poly.pdbx_strand_id
1 'polypeptide(L)'
;MPIKPKRRTQEERSAETRGRLLEATIDLLIERGYARLTTADIARRAGVSNGARVHHFRTKEDLVVAANRQAYDEAIALGTERAKTSRNPVRDLIADLFSLYFGRFFLGSLDSVIAARTDRRLARHIHPVVAHYHAAMRAAWTKALCGAGYGRTRAEEIYDIILGQVRGMALTSAWRPDPRKNARLIARIERILTESPPRRR
;
A
#
# COMPACT_ATOMS: atom_id res chain seq x y z
N MET A 1 -13.24 34.09 -27.97
CA MET A 1 -14.45 33.32 -27.60
C MET A 1 -14.12 32.43 -26.42
N PRO A 2 -14.86 32.45 -25.31
CA PRO A 2 -14.60 31.54 -24.20
C PRO A 2 -15.13 30.14 -24.57
N ILE A 3 -14.28 29.13 -24.47
CA ILE A 3 -14.63 27.72 -24.70
C ILE A 3 -15.59 27.31 -23.57
N LYS A 4 -16.84 26.96 -23.91
CA LYS A 4 -17.81 26.39 -22.94
C LYS A 4 -17.24 25.09 -22.38
N PRO A 5 -17.14 24.91 -21.05
CA PRO A 5 -16.61 23.67 -20.49
C PRO A 5 -17.50 22.50 -20.90
N LYS A 6 -16.88 21.42 -21.41
CA LYS A 6 -17.56 20.19 -21.82
C LYS A 6 -18.37 19.65 -20.64
N ARG A 7 -19.68 19.45 -20.83
CA ARG A 7 -20.59 18.99 -19.77
C ARG A 7 -20.20 17.57 -19.37
N ARG A 8 -19.76 17.38 -18.12
CA ARG A 8 -19.33 16.08 -17.59
C ARG A 8 -20.40 15.00 -17.76
N THR A 9 -20.00 13.80 -18.14
CA THR A 9 -20.91 12.65 -18.28
C THR A 9 -21.36 12.14 -16.91
N GLN A 10 -22.41 11.32 -16.89
CA GLN A 10 -22.87 10.69 -15.65
C GLN A 10 -21.80 9.75 -15.06
N GLU A 11 -21.04 9.07 -15.91
CA GLU A 11 -19.95 8.18 -15.51
C GLU A 11 -18.79 8.95 -14.86
N GLU A 12 -18.40 10.10 -15.43
CA GLU A 12 -17.35 10.95 -14.87
C GLU A 12 -17.73 11.46 -13.47
N ARG A 13 -18.99 11.88 -13.28
CA ARG A 13 -19.50 12.33 -11.97
C ARG A 13 -19.56 11.19 -10.94
N SER A 14 -19.92 9.99 -11.40
CA SER A 14 -19.96 8.77 -10.59
C SER A 14 -18.55 8.40 -10.12
N ALA A 15 -17.57 8.42 -11.03
CA ALA A 15 -16.16 8.17 -10.71
C ALA A 15 -15.57 9.21 -9.76
N GLU A 16 -15.83 10.50 -10.00
CA GLU A 16 -15.40 11.61 -9.12
C GLU A 16 -15.97 11.47 -7.70
N THR A 17 -17.25 11.10 -7.58
CA THR A 17 -17.90 10.86 -6.29
C THR A 17 -17.30 9.66 -5.57
N ARG A 18 -17.07 8.56 -6.29
CA ARG A 18 -16.39 7.38 -5.75
C ARG A 18 -14.98 7.74 -5.26
N GLY A 19 -14.19 8.48 -6.04
CA GLY A 19 -12.85 8.92 -5.67
C GLY A 19 -12.83 9.72 -4.37
N ARG A 20 -13.69 10.75 -4.26
CA ARG A 20 -13.82 11.56 -3.04
C ARG A 20 -14.18 10.74 -1.80
N LEU A 21 -15.05 9.74 -1.94
CA LEU A 21 -15.41 8.85 -0.85
C LEU A 21 -14.22 8.01 -0.37
N LEU A 22 -13.39 7.50 -1.28
CA LEU A 22 -12.23 6.69 -0.92
C LEU A 22 -11.10 7.53 -0.32
N GLU A 23 -10.84 8.71 -0.85
CA GLU A 23 -9.87 9.65 -0.28
C GLU A 23 -10.27 10.07 1.13
N ALA A 24 -11.54 10.46 1.33
CA ALA A 24 -12.09 10.76 2.65
C ALA A 24 -11.99 9.57 3.62
N THR A 25 -12.15 8.35 3.12
CA THR A 25 -12.00 7.13 3.92
C THR A 25 -10.57 6.97 4.41
N ILE A 26 -9.57 7.16 3.54
CA ILE A 26 -8.14 7.07 3.89
C ILE A 26 -7.79 8.15 4.93
N ASP A 27 -8.20 9.39 4.71
CA ASP A 27 -7.93 10.49 5.63
C ASP A 27 -8.48 10.21 7.02
N LEU A 28 -9.74 9.81 7.10
CA LEU A 28 -10.38 9.54 8.38
C LEU A 28 -9.83 8.27 9.06
N LEU A 29 -9.39 7.27 8.30
CA LEU A 29 -8.66 6.12 8.85
C LEU A 29 -7.36 6.56 9.52
N ILE A 30 -6.59 7.45 8.89
CA ILE A 30 -5.32 7.94 9.45
C ILE A 30 -5.57 8.82 10.67
N GLU A 31 -6.56 9.72 10.60
CA GLU A 31 -6.86 10.67 11.67
C GLU A 31 -7.49 10.00 12.90
N ARG A 32 -8.35 9.00 12.69
CA ARG A 32 -9.26 8.50 13.74
C ARG A 32 -9.16 6.99 13.99
N GLY A 33 -8.52 6.26 13.10
CA GLY A 33 -8.49 4.81 13.10
C GLY A 33 -9.83 4.16 12.72
N TYR A 34 -9.79 2.86 12.44
CA TYR A 34 -10.95 2.09 11.97
C TYR A 34 -12.12 2.06 12.96
N ALA A 35 -11.83 2.02 14.27
CA ALA A 35 -12.83 1.86 15.31
C ALA A 35 -13.79 3.06 15.41
N ARG A 36 -13.28 4.29 15.21
CA ARG A 36 -14.06 5.53 15.29
C ARG A 36 -14.58 6.02 13.93
N LEU A 37 -14.31 5.29 12.86
CA LEU A 37 -14.74 5.64 11.52
C LEU A 37 -16.23 5.34 11.35
N THR A 38 -17.00 6.29 10.79
CA THR A 38 -18.41 6.10 10.44
C THR A 38 -18.66 6.48 8.98
N THR A 39 -19.67 5.85 8.36
CA THR A 39 -20.06 6.18 6.98
C THR A 39 -20.61 7.60 6.83
N ALA A 40 -21.21 8.15 7.90
CA ALA A 40 -21.67 9.54 7.95
C ALA A 40 -20.49 10.53 7.96
N ASP A 41 -19.44 10.27 8.74
CA ASP A 41 -18.23 11.09 8.74
C ASP A 41 -17.57 11.09 7.36
N ILE A 42 -17.50 9.93 6.70
CA ILE A 42 -16.93 9.79 5.34
C ILE A 42 -17.74 10.61 4.32
N ALA A 43 -19.07 10.47 4.31
CA ALA A 43 -19.93 11.26 3.42
C ALA A 43 -19.73 12.77 3.62
N ARG A 44 -19.71 13.21 4.88
CA ARG A 44 -19.49 14.62 5.23
C ARG A 44 -18.13 15.11 4.78
N ARG A 45 -17.06 14.34 5.02
CA ARG A 45 -15.70 14.68 4.59
C ARG A 45 -15.57 14.73 3.06
N ALA A 46 -16.21 13.81 2.35
CA ALA A 46 -16.20 13.76 0.90
C ALA A 46 -17.05 14.87 0.24
N GLY A 47 -17.88 15.60 1.01
CA GLY A 47 -18.84 16.55 0.47
C GLY A 47 -19.93 15.88 -0.38
N VAL A 48 -20.35 14.67 0.01
CA VAL A 48 -21.30 13.83 -0.74
C VAL A 48 -22.54 13.55 0.12
N SER A 49 -23.73 13.52 -0.49
CA SER A 49 -24.97 13.20 0.22
C SER A 49 -25.01 11.75 0.70
N ASN A 50 -25.80 11.46 1.72
CA ASN A 50 -25.96 10.08 2.19
C ASN A 50 -26.52 9.15 1.09
N GLY A 51 -27.46 9.63 0.27
CA GLY A 51 -28.01 8.87 -0.86
C GLY A 51 -26.94 8.53 -1.91
N ALA A 52 -26.11 9.50 -2.29
CA ALA A 52 -25.01 9.27 -3.21
C ALA A 52 -23.95 8.32 -2.62
N ARG A 53 -23.63 8.44 -1.32
CA ARG A 53 -22.77 7.46 -0.64
C ARG A 53 -23.36 6.06 -0.73
N VAL A 54 -24.63 5.86 -0.35
CA VAL A 54 -25.28 4.53 -0.34
C VAL A 54 -25.32 3.90 -1.73
N HIS A 55 -25.46 4.70 -2.78
CA HIS A 55 -25.35 4.23 -4.18
C HIS A 55 -23.97 3.60 -4.49
N HIS A 56 -22.88 4.16 -3.95
CA HIS A 56 -21.53 3.62 -4.17
C HIS A 56 -21.12 2.56 -3.14
N PHE A 57 -21.37 2.82 -1.86
CA PHE A 57 -20.93 2.00 -0.74
C PHE A 57 -21.94 2.03 0.40
N ARG A 58 -22.50 0.85 0.70
CA ARG A 58 -23.53 0.71 1.73
C ARG A 58 -22.93 0.76 3.13
N THR A 59 -21.79 0.11 3.32
CA THR A 59 -21.20 -0.11 4.64
C THR A 59 -19.81 0.49 4.81
N LYS A 60 -19.37 0.59 6.07
CA LYS A 60 -18.03 1.06 6.42
C LYS A 60 -16.97 0.11 5.87
N GLU A 61 -17.22 -1.19 5.93
CA GLU A 61 -16.33 -2.23 5.45
C GLU A 61 -16.12 -2.10 3.94
N ASP A 62 -17.20 -1.85 3.17
CA ASP A 62 -17.10 -1.67 1.71
C ASP A 62 -16.19 -0.48 1.34
N LEU A 63 -16.33 0.64 2.06
CA LEU A 63 -15.49 1.83 1.88
C LEU A 63 -14.02 1.54 2.20
N VAL A 64 -13.76 0.93 3.36
CA VAL A 64 -12.40 0.63 3.82
C VAL A 64 -11.70 -0.35 2.88
N VAL A 65 -12.39 -1.42 2.46
CA VAL A 65 -11.85 -2.41 1.52
C VAL A 65 -11.59 -1.77 0.15
N ALA A 66 -12.52 -0.96 -0.36
CA ALA A 66 -12.35 -0.29 -1.64
C ALA A 66 -11.22 0.74 -1.63
N ALA A 67 -11.06 1.48 -0.52
CA ALA A 67 -9.98 2.44 -0.36
C ALA A 67 -8.61 1.75 -0.28
N ASN A 68 -8.53 0.65 0.48
CA ASN A 68 -7.32 -0.16 0.53
C ASN A 68 -6.97 -0.77 -0.84
N ARG A 69 -7.97 -1.32 -1.54
CA ARG A 69 -7.80 -1.87 -2.88
C ARG A 69 -7.24 -0.82 -3.84
N GLN A 70 -7.82 0.38 -3.88
CA GLN A 70 -7.34 1.44 -4.76
C GLN A 70 -5.87 1.80 -4.48
N ALA A 71 -5.50 1.99 -3.21
CA ALA A 71 -4.14 2.33 -2.84
C ALA A 71 -3.15 1.21 -3.17
N TYR A 72 -3.54 -0.06 -2.97
CA TYR A 72 -2.70 -1.20 -3.33
C TYR A 72 -2.59 -1.42 -4.83
N ASP A 73 -3.67 -1.24 -5.60
CA ASP A 73 -3.65 -1.36 -7.06
C ASP A 73 -2.71 -0.30 -7.67
N GLU A 74 -2.72 0.93 -7.15
CA GLU A 74 -1.77 1.98 -7.53
C GLU A 74 -0.34 1.61 -7.16
N ALA A 75 -0.12 1.08 -5.96
CA ALA A 75 1.20 0.59 -5.53
C ALA A 75 1.70 -0.59 -6.38
N ILE A 76 0.83 -1.51 -6.80
CA ILE A 76 1.17 -2.61 -7.70
C ILE A 76 1.59 -2.07 -9.06
N ALA A 77 0.83 -1.13 -9.63
CA ALA A 77 1.15 -0.54 -10.92
C ALA A 77 2.52 0.14 -10.89
N LEU A 78 2.76 1.03 -9.93
CA LEU A 78 4.03 1.73 -9.79
C LEU A 78 5.19 0.79 -9.48
N GLY A 79 5.02 -0.12 -8.52
CA GLY A 79 6.05 -1.05 -8.09
C GLY A 79 6.42 -2.07 -9.18
N THR A 80 5.45 -2.53 -9.97
CA THR A 80 5.69 -3.42 -11.10
C THR A 80 6.50 -2.73 -12.20
N GLU A 81 6.18 -1.48 -12.54
CA GLU A 81 6.96 -0.71 -13.52
C GLU A 81 8.39 -0.41 -13.02
N ARG A 82 8.55 -0.08 -11.74
CA ARG A 82 9.88 0.06 -11.10
C ARG A 82 10.68 -1.24 -11.19
N ALA A 83 10.07 -2.37 -10.84
CA ALA A 83 10.74 -3.67 -10.90
C ALA A 83 11.17 -4.03 -12.33
N LYS A 84 10.34 -3.76 -13.34
CA LYS A 84 10.66 -4.02 -14.76
C LYS A 84 11.86 -3.22 -15.26
N THR A 85 12.04 -2.00 -14.77
CA THR A 85 13.03 -1.04 -15.29
C THR A 85 14.25 -0.90 -14.38
N SER A 86 14.29 -1.65 -13.27
CA SER A 86 15.33 -1.56 -12.25
C SER A 86 16.70 -2.00 -12.78
N ARG A 87 17.72 -1.20 -12.49
CA ARG A 87 19.14 -1.53 -12.71
C ARG A 87 19.84 -2.01 -11.43
N ASN A 88 19.26 -1.71 -10.27
CA ASN A 88 19.75 -2.16 -8.97
C ASN A 88 18.56 -2.66 -8.13
N PRO A 89 18.10 -3.90 -8.37
CA PRO A 89 16.83 -4.37 -7.82
C PRO A 89 16.79 -4.47 -6.30
N VAL A 90 17.93 -4.65 -5.62
CA VAL A 90 17.98 -4.62 -4.15
C VAL A 90 17.68 -3.22 -3.64
N ARG A 91 18.37 -2.20 -4.17
CA ARG A 91 18.17 -0.80 -3.79
C ARG A 91 16.77 -0.30 -4.16
N ASP A 92 16.33 -0.62 -5.37
CA ASP A 92 15.05 -0.12 -5.88
C ASP A 92 13.88 -0.79 -5.14
N LEU A 93 14.00 -2.07 -4.75
CA LEU A 93 13.05 -2.75 -3.88
C LEU A 93 12.96 -2.08 -2.50
N ILE A 94 14.11 -1.73 -1.90
CA ILE A 94 14.12 -0.99 -0.63
C ILE A 94 13.34 0.32 -0.80
N ALA A 95 13.66 1.12 -1.82
CA ALA A 95 12.98 2.39 -2.08
C ALA A 95 11.46 2.22 -2.32
N ASP A 96 11.08 1.17 -3.02
CA ASP A 96 9.68 0.84 -3.30
C ASP A 96 8.91 0.49 -2.02
N LEU A 97 9.46 -0.38 -1.17
CA LEU A 97 8.84 -0.71 0.10
C LEU A 97 8.81 0.50 1.05
N PHE A 98 9.84 1.35 1.08
CA PHE A 98 9.80 2.59 1.86
C PHE A 98 8.66 3.51 1.40
N SER A 99 8.45 3.64 0.07
CA SER A 99 7.38 4.46 -0.48
C SER A 99 6.00 4.04 0.03
N LEU A 100 5.76 2.73 0.14
CA LEU A 100 4.49 2.22 0.65
C LEU A 100 4.41 2.31 2.19
N TYR A 101 5.36 1.72 2.90
CA TYR A 101 5.28 1.48 4.34
C TYR A 101 5.52 2.73 5.19
N PHE A 102 6.27 3.71 4.67
CA PHE A 102 6.40 5.04 5.28
C PHE A 102 5.50 6.08 4.60
N GLY A 103 4.67 5.65 3.65
CA GLY A 103 3.68 6.49 2.99
C GLY A 103 2.46 6.74 3.87
N ARG A 104 1.70 7.78 3.50
CA ARG A 104 0.48 8.23 4.20
C ARG A 104 -0.52 7.11 4.49
N PHE A 105 -0.63 6.15 3.57
CA PHE A 105 -1.65 5.10 3.61
C PHE A 105 -1.35 3.95 4.59
N PHE A 106 -0.08 3.70 4.96
CA PHE A 106 0.30 2.50 5.70
C PHE A 106 -0.42 2.36 7.05
N LEU A 107 -0.47 3.42 7.85
CA LEU A 107 -1.11 3.36 9.18
C LEU A 107 -2.60 3.05 9.08
N GLY A 108 -3.32 3.68 8.13
CA GLY A 108 -4.75 3.39 7.91
C GLY A 108 -5.00 1.95 7.44
N SER A 109 -4.08 1.40 6.63
CA SER A 109 -4.15 0.00 6.22
C SER A 109 -3.84 -0.95 7.37
N LEU A 110 -2.81 -0.66 8.18
CA LEU A 110 -2.44 -1.44 9.35
C LEU A 110 -3.60 -1.53 10.35
N ASP A 111 -4.27 -0.42 10.64
CA ASP A 111 -5.46 -0.38 11.49
C ASP A 111 -6.57 -1.30 10.95
N SER A 112 -6.81 -1.27 9.64
CA SER A 112 -7.82 -2.11 8.98
C SER A 112 -7.47 -3.60 9.08
N VAL A 113 -6.20 -3.95 8.92
CA VAL A 113 -5.69 -5.33 9.03
C VAL A 113 -5.74 -5.82 10.49
N ILE A 114 -5.41 -4.97 11.45
CA ILE A 114 -5.50 -5.31 12.89
C ILE A 114 -6.98 -5.52 13.28
N ALA A 115 -7.87 -4.62 12.87
CA ALA A 115 -9.31 -4.74 13.14
C ALA A 115 -9.90 -6.04 12.56
N ALA A 116 -9.43 -6.47 11.39
CA ALA A 116 -9.86 -7.71 10.74
C ALA A 116 -9.56 -8.97 11.56
N ARG A 117 -8.64 -8.93 12.54
CA ARG A 117 -8.42 -10.07 13.46
C ARG A 117 -9.68 -10.43 14.25
N THR A 118 -10.52 -9.45 14.57
CA THR A 118 -11.73 -9.63 15.38
C THR A 118 -13.01 -9.39 14.58
N ASP A 119 -12.94 -8.75 13.41
CA ASP A 119 -14.06 -8.55 12.50
C ASP A 119 -14.00 -9.54 11.32
N ARG A 120 -14.81 -10.60 11.39
CA ARG A 120 -14.90 -11.64 10.34
C ARG A 120 -15.40 -11.10 9.01
N ARG A 121 -16.27 -10.08 9.01
CA ARG A 121 -16.82 -9.52 7.78
C ARG A 121 -15.76 -8.71 7.07
N LEU A 122 -15.01 -7.89 7.80
CA LEU A 122 -13.87 -7.16 7.26
C LEU A 122 -12.79 -8.13 6.76
N ALA A 123 -12.41 -9.13 7.56
CA ALA A 123 -11.41 -10.14 7.22
C ALA A 123 -11.65 -10.81 5.87
N ARG A 124 -12.89 -11.24 5.60
CA ARG A 124 -13.29 -11.89 4.34
C ARG A 124 -12.97 -11.05 3.10
N HIS A 125 -12.96 -9.72 3.24
CA HIS A 125 -12.81 -8.82 2.11
C HIS A 125 -11.43 -8.14 2.07
N ILE A 126 -10.82 -7.85 3.23
CA ILE A 126 -9.52 -7.18 3.28
C ILE A 126 -8.34 -8.14 3.08
N HIS A 127 -8.41 -9.38 3.60
CA HIS A 127 -7.31 -10.33 3.46
C HIS A 127 -6.99 -10.65 1.99
N PRO A 128 -7.98 -10.89 1.09
CA PRO A 128 -7.70 -11.10 -0.32
C PRO A 128 -7.04 -9.89 -1.00
N VAL A 129 -7.41 -8.66 -0.60
CA VAL A 129 -6.80 -7.43 -1.12
C VAL A 129 -5.32 -7.35 -0.74
N VAL A 130 -5.02 -7.54 0.53
CA VAL A 130 -3.63 -7.49 1.05
C VAL A 130 -2.80 -8.64 0.49
N ALA A 131 -3.37 -9.84 0.38
CA ALA A 131 -2.71 -11.01 -0.21
C ALA A 131 -2.40 -10.79 -1.70
N HIS A 132 -3.32 -10.18 -2.46
CA HIS A 132 -3.11 -9.86 -3.87
C HIS A 132 -1.92 -8.91 -4.04
N TYR A 133 -1.86 -7.83 -3.24
CA TYR A 133 -0.73 -6.91 -3.23
C TYR A 133 0.60 -7.63 -2.97
N HIS A 134 0.68 -8.42 -1.91
CA HIS A 134 1.91 -9.12 -1.56
C HIS A 134 2.34 -10.14 -2.63
N ALA A 135 1.38 -10.88 -3.21
CA ALA A 135 1.68 -11.83 -4.27
C ALA A 135 2.20 -11.14 -5.54
N ALA A 136 1.55 -10.05 -5.96
CA ALA A 136 1.95 -9.27 -7.14
C ALA A 136 3.35 -8.67 -6.96
N MET A 137 3.60 -8.01 -5.83
CA MET A 137 4.89 -7.39 -5.56
C MET A 137 6.03 -8.40 -5.40
N ARG A 138 5.77 -9.53 -4.71
CA ARG A 138 6.74 -10.61 -4.58
C ARG A 138 7.11 -11.16 -5.96
N ALA A 139 6.13 -11.41 -6.82
CA ALA A 139 6.37 -11.91 -8.17
C ALA A 139 7.19 -10.91 -9.02
N ALA A 140 6.82 -9.62 -9.00
CA ALA A 140 7.50 -8.58 -9.75
C ALA A 140 8.97 -8.42 -9.33
N TRP A 141 9.22 -8.26 -8.03
CA TRP A 141 10.57 -8.05 -7.51
C TRP A 141 11.43 -9.31 -7.56
N THR A 142 10.86 -10.50 -7.35
CA THR A 142 11.59 -11.76 -7.56
C THR A 142 12.05 -11.88 -9.01
N LYS A 143 11.19 -11.53 -9.98
CA LYS A 143 11.57 -11.53 -11.39
C LYS A 143 12.70 -10.54 -11.69
N ALA A 144 12.65 -9.33 -11.14
CA ALA A 144 13.69 -8.31 -11.30
C ALA A 144 15.03 -8.76 -10.71
N LEU A 145 15.01 -9.33 -9.49
CA LEU A 145 16.18 -9.90 -8.84
C LEU A 145 16.77 -11.08 -9.65
N CYS A 146 15.93 -11.99 -10.15
CA CYS A 146 16.40 -13.05 -11.04
C CYS A 146 17.06 -12.50 -12.31
N GLY A 147 16.49 -11.45 -12.91
CA GLY A 147 17.07 -10.76 -14.07
C GLY A 147 18.45 -10.13 -13.81
N ALA A 148 18.76 -9.82 -12.55
CA ALA A 148 20.07 -9.32 -12.12
C ALA A 148 21.06 -10.43 -11.69
N GLY A 149 20.72 -11.71 -11.91
CA GLY A 149 21.61 -12.84 -11.67
C GLY A 149 21.47 -13.53 -10.32
N TYR A 150 20.50 -13.13 -9.49
CA TYR A 150 20.19 -13.86 -8.25
C TYR A 150 19.41 -15.15 -8.56
N GLY A 151 19.81 -16.28 -7.98
CA GLY A 151 19.00 -17.51 -8.05
C GLY A 151 17.63 -17.32 -7.42
N ARG A 152 16.59 -18.02 -7.90
CA ARG A 152 15.20 -17.80 -7.47
C ARG A 152 15.00 -17.85 -5.96
N THR A 153 15.52 -18.87 -5.28
CA THR A 153 15.44 -18.99 -3.82
C THR A 153 16.06 -17.77 -3.13
N ARG A 154 17.22 -17.33 -3.61
CA ARG A 154 17.91 -16.16 -3.07
C ARG A 154 17.15 -14.86 -3.32
N ALA A 155 16.54 -14.70 -4.49
CA ALA A 155 15.70 -13.55 -4.82
C ALA A 155 14.47 -13.47 -3.89
N GLU A 156 13.83 -14.61 -3.63
CA GLU A 156 12.70 -14.71 -2.70
C GLU A 156 13.12 -14.37 -1.26
N GLU A 157 14.27 -14.90 -0.78
CA GLU A 157 14.83 -14.54 0.53
C GLU A 157 15.14 -13.05 0.65
N ILE A 158 15.77 -12.45 -0.37
CA ILE A 158 16.08 -11.02 -0.41
C ILE A 158 14.79 -10.20 -0.24
N TYR A 159 13.73 -10.56 -0.98
CA TYR A 159 12.44 -9.90 -0.87
C TYR A 159 11.86 -10.01 0.54
N ASP A 160 11.81 -11.23 1.10
CA ASP A 160 11.19 -11.48 2.40
C ASP A 160 11.98 -10.80 3.55
N ILE A 161 13.31 -10.76 3.47
CA ILE A 161 14.19 -10.05 4.44
C ILE A 161 13.95 -8.54 4.38
N ILE A 162 13.99 -7.94 3.18
CA ILE A 162 13.81 -6.49 3.01
C ILE A 162 12.40 -6.09 3.44
N LEU A 163 11.38 -6.88 3.07
CA LEU A 163 10.00 -6.68 3.48
C LEU A 163 9.83 -6.72 5.00
N GLY A 164 10.35 -7.77 5.64
CA GLY A 164 10.29 -7.92 7.10
C GLY A 164 10.93 -6.73 7.81
N GLN A 165 12.09 -6.30 7.33
CA GLN A 165 12.81 -5.18 7.95
C GLN A 165 12.08 -3.86 7.77
N VAL A 166 11.71 -3.49 6.54
CA VAL A 166 11.05 -2.21 6.25
C VAL A 166 9.71 -2.11 7.00
N ARG A 167 8.92 -3.20 6.99
CA ARG A 167 7.67 -3.27 7.75
C ARG A 167 7.89 -3.12 9.25
N GLY A 168 8.88 -3.82 9.81
CA GLY A 168 9.22 -3.74 11.24
C GLY A 168 9.67 -2.33 11.66
N MET A 169 10.45 -1.66 10.82
CA MET A 169 10.85 -0.27 11.02
C MET A 169 9.65 0.68 10.97
N ALA A 170 8.78 0.55 9.97
CA ALA A 170 7.59 1.36 9.82
C ALA A 170 6.65 1.23 11.03
N LEU A 171 6.42 -0.01 11.48
CA LEU A 171 5.63 -0.29 12.68
C LEU A 171 6.26 0.36 13.93
N THR A 172 7.56 0.12 14.18
CA THR A 172 8.25 0.66 15.36
C THR A 172 8.27 2.20 15.37
N SER A 173 8.29 2.82 14.19
CA SER A 173 8.31 4.28 14.06
C SER A 173 7.03 4.95 14.53
N ALA A 174 5.92 4.19 14.69
CA ALA A 174 4.66 4.70 15.24
C ALA A 174 4.76 5.11 16.72
N TRP A 175 5.67 4.52 17.49
CA TRP A 175 5.88 4.88 18.91
C TRP A 175 7.33 5.23 19.27
N ARG A 176 8.29 4.93 18.39
CA ARG A 176 9.71 5.23 18.59
C ARG A 176 10.39 5.56 17.25
N PRO A 177 10.15 6.76 16.69
CA PRO A 177 10.78 7.18 15.44
C PRO A 177 12.30 7.32 15.62
N ASP A 178 13.07 6.64 14.78
CA ASP A 178 14.53 6.76 14.73
C ASP A 178 15.03 6.65 13.28
N PRO A 179 14.88 7.72 12.47
CA PRO A 179 15.23 7.71 11.06
C PRO A 179 16.73 7.45 10.82
N ARG A 180 17.59 7.87 11.76
CA ARG A 180 19.04 7.64 11.67
C ARG A 180 19.38 6.16 11.83
N LYS A 181 18.76 5.47 12.81
CA LYS A 181 18.91 4.02 12.95
C LYS A 181 18.35 3.28 11.75
N ASN A 182 17.17 3.67 11.26
CA ASN A 182 16.56 3.04 10.09
C ASN A 182 17.49 3.13 8.87
N ALA A 183 18.03 4.32 8.58
CA ALA A 183 18.98 4.52 7.48
C ALA A 183 20.25 3.65 7.62
N ARG A 184 20.84 3.58 8.83
CA ARG A 184 22.03 2.74 9.09
C ARG A 184 21.75 1.25 8.86
N LEU A 185 20.63 0.75 9.34
CA LEU A 185 20.25 -0.66 9.20
C LEU A 185 19.96 -1.03 7.75
N ILE A 186 19.32 -0.14 6.99
CA ILE A 186 19.08 -0.34 5.56
C ILE A 186 20.37 -0.37 4.76
N ALA A 187 21.28 0.58 4.99
CA ALA A 187 22.59 0.58 4.33
C ALA A 187 23.39 -0.70 4.65
N ARG A 188 23.25 -1.23 5.87
CA ARG A 188 23.87 -2.51 6.27
C ARG A 188 23.24 -3.70 5.56
N ILE A 189 21.91 -3.74 5.45
CA ILE A 189 21.17 -4.83 4.78
C ILE A 189 21.44 -4.83 3.29
N GLU A 190 21.40 -3.66 2.62
CA GLU A 190 21.73 -3.53 1.20
C GLU A 190 23.11 -4.15 0.92
N ARG A 191 24.11 -3.80 1.74
CA ARG A 191 25.47 -4.37 1.63
C ARG A 191 25.51 -5.89 1.82
N ILE A 192 24.88 -6.42 2.88
CA ILE A 192 24.87 -7.87 3.15
C ILE A 192 24.18 -8.65 2.04
N LEU A 193 23.13 -8.08 1.43
CA LEU A 193 22.35 -8.76 0.41
C LEU A 193 22.98 -8.69 -0.98
N THR A 194 23.83 -7.69 -1.26
CA THR A 194 24.57 -7.56 -2.53
C THR A 194 25.95 -8.22 -2.51
N GLU A 195 26.54 -8.46 -1.33
CA GLU A 195 27.77 -9.21 -1.20
C GLU A 195 27.55 -10.70 -1.56
N SER A 196 28.37 -11.23 -2.48
CA SER A 196 28.39 -12.67 -2.75
C SER A 196 28.94 -13.42 -1.52
N PRO A 197 28.32 -14.52 -1.07
CA PRO A 197 28.94 -15.35 -0.05
C PRO A 197 30.33 -15.80 -0.55
N PRO A 198 31.35 -15.86 0.34
CA PRO A 198 32.68 -16.29 -0.07
C PRO A 198 32.57 -17.68 -0.71
N ARG A 199 33.17 -17.83 -1.91
CA ARG A 199 33.27 -19.14 -2.56
C ARG A 199 33.96 -20.08 -1.57
N ARG A 200 33.25 -21.12 -1.10
CA ARG A 200 33.87 -22.21 -0.34
C ARG A 200 34.97 -22.78 -1.25
N ARG A 201 36.23 -22.62 -0.83
CA ARG A 201 37.37 -23.29 -1.45
C ARG A 201 37.31 -24.78 -1.15
#